data_AF-A0A6J6TTY2-F1
#
_entry.id   AF-A0A6J6TTY2-F1
#
_cell.length_a   1.000
_cell.length_b   1.000
_cell.length_c   1.000
_cell.angle_alpha   90.00
_cell.angle_beta   90.00
_cell.angle_gamma   90.00
#
_symmetry.space_group_name_H-M   'P 1'
#
loop_
_entity.id
_entity.type
_entity.pdbx_description
1 polymer ?
#
loop_
_entity_poly.entity_id
_entity_poly.type
_entity_poly.pdbx_seq_one_letter_code
_entity_poly.pdbx_strand_id
1 'polypeptide(L)'
;MSNKKPRPPRAKDSTKKIRKKTSVLTSEKVDYVDYKDVNLLGRFVSDRSKIKARRVNGNDVQQQNEIARAIKNAREMALLPYTKRVSSQRTSRGDREGREGRGGSAPEAVVDQVVDLGADVGTDEVEGGGDE
;
A
#
# COMPACT_ATOMS: atom_id res chain seq x y z
N MET A 1 -10.17 56.13 5.27
CA MET A 1 -10.70 55.16 4.28
C MET A 1 -9.60 54.16 3.98
N SER A 2 -9.79 52.89 4.34
CA SER A 2 -8.76 51.83 4.33
C SER A 2 -8.61 51.22 2.93
N ASN A 3 -7.46 51.47 2.29
CA ASN A 3 -7.18 51.00 0.95
C ASN A 3 -6.74 49.51 0.96
N LYS A 4 -7.69 48.58 0.89
CA LYS A 4 -7.43 47.13 0.75
C LYS A 4 -7.05 46.84 -0.71
N LYS A 5 -5.75 46.77 -1.02
CA LYS A 5 -5.29 46.26 -2.32
C LYS A 5 -5.79 44.81 -2.52
N PRO A 6 -6.37 44.47 -3.69
CA PRO A 6 -6.82 43.10 -3.96
C PRO A 6 -5.63 42.16 -4.06
N ARG A 7 -5.76 40.96 -3.47
CA ARG A 7 -4.74 39.91 -3.56
C ARG A 7 -4.61 39.43 -5.00
N PRO A 8 -3.38 39.17 -5.50
CA PRO A 8 -3.19 38.68 -6.86
C PRO A 8 -3.87 37.31 -7.03
N PRO A 9 -4.45 37.01 -8.22
CA PRO A 9 -5.02 35.71 -8.49
C PRO A 9 -3.92 34.66 -8.36
N ARG A 10 -4.18 33.61 -7.56
CA ARG A 10 -3.24 32.50 -7.40
C ARG A 10 -2.91 31.94 -8.79
N ALA A 11 -1.63 31.78 -9.08
CA ALA A 11 -1.16 31.16 -10.31
C ALA A 11 -1.93 29.85 -10.51
N LYS A 12 -2.54 29.68 -11.70
CA LYS A 12 -3.16 28.41 -12.08
C LYS A 12 -2.02 27.39 -12.12
N ASP A 13 -1.87 26.63 -11.03
CA ASP A 13 -1.05 25.44 -11.00
C ASP A 13 -1.43 24.62 -12.22
N SER A 14 -0.51 24.54 -13.18
CA SER A 14 -0.68 23.85 -14.45
C SER A 14 -1.28 22.49 -14.15
N THR A 15 -2.56 22.31 -14.48
CA THR A 15 -3.27 21.06 -14.31
C THR A 15 -2.62 20.06 -15.26
N LYS A 16 -1.58 19.38 -14.76
CA LYS A 16 -0.90 18.30 -15.49
C LYS A 16 -2.00 17.41 -16.06
N LYS A 17 -2.12 17.43 -17.38
CA LYS A 17 -3.20 16.77 -18.12
C LYS A 17 -3.10 15.29 -17.79
N ILE A 18 -3.97 14.81 -16.89
CA ILE A 18 -3.97 13.41 -16.48
C ILE A 18 -4.36 12.61 -17.72
N ARG A 19 -3.40 11.90 -18.31
CA ARG A 19 -3.65 11.02 -19.44
C ARG A 19 -4.62 9.93 -18.99
N LYS A 20 -5.68 9.69 -19.76
CA LYS A 20 -6.65 8.63 -19.48
C LYS A 20 -5.92 7.29 -19.58
N LYS A 21 -5.95 6.51 -18.51
CA LYS A 21 -5.46 5.12 -18.52
C LYS A 21 -6.49 4.24 -19.22
N THR A 22 -6.03 3.17 -19.85
CA THR A 22 -6.89 2.13 -20.40
C THR A 22 -7.52 1.32 -19.26
N SER A 23 -8.81 1.01 -19.37
CA SER A 23 -9.56 0.20 -18.41
C SER A 23 -9.04 -1.24 -18.38
N VAL A 24 -8.89 -1.80 -17.18
CA VAL A 24 -8.48 -3.20 -16.98
C VAL A 24 -9.50 -4.17 -17.58
N LEU A 25 -10.80 -3.85 -17.49
CA LEU A 25 -11.86 -4.67 -18.07
C LEU A 25 -11.75 -4.75 -19.60
N THR A 26 -11.39 -3.64 -20.23
CA THR A 26 -11.25 -3.57 -21.69
C THR A 26 -10.00 -4.29 -22.17
N SER A 27 -8.90 -4.26 -21.41
CA SER A 27 -7.69 -5.02 -21.75
C SER A 27 -7.88 -6.53 -21.59
N GLU A 28 -8.61 -6.95 -20.57
CA GLU A 28 -8.85 -8.37 -20.26
C GLU A 28 -10.09 -8.93 -21.00
N LYS A 29 -10.80 -8.09 -21.78
CA LYS A 29 -12.05 -8.44 -22.51
C LYS A 29 -13.08 -9.12 -21.61
N VAL A 30 -13.30 -8.54 -20.43
CA VAL A 30 -14.30 -9.03 -19.49
C VAL A 30 -15.66 -8.45 -19.87
N ASP A 31 -16.59 -9.31 -20.31
CA ASP A 31 -17.93 -8.90 -20.75
C ASP A 31 -18.89 -8.67 -19.57
N TYR A 32 -18.73 -9.40 -18.47
CA TYR A 32 -19.62 -9.34 -17.31
C TYR A 32 -18.85 -9.30 -16.00
N VAL A 33 -19.33 -8.47 -15.06
CA VAL A 33 -18.73 -8.30 -13.72
C VAL A 33 -19.66 -8.89 -12.66
N ASP A 34 -19.36 -10.09 -12.19
CA ASP A 34 -20.09 -10.76 -11.10
C ASP A 34 -19.54 -10.34 -9.72
N TYR A 35 -20.39 -10.38 -8.69
CA TYR A 35 -19.98 -10.22 -7.29
C TYR A 35 -19.17 -11.41 -6.77
N LYS A 36 -19.26 -12.57 -7.43
CA LYS A 36 -18.55 -13.80 -7.06
C LYS A 36 -17.07 -13.79 -7.44
N ASP A 37 -16.68 -12.98 -8.42
CA ASP A 37 -15.31 -12.92 -8.93
C ASP A 37 -14.39 -12.09 -8.03
N VAL A 38 -14.10 -12.61 -6.83
CA VAL A 38 -13.32 -11.93 -5.80
C VAL A 38 -11.94 -11.48 -6.29
N ASN A 39 -11.33 -12.26 -7.18
CA ASN A 39 -10.03 -11.94 -7.79
C ASN A 39 -10.10 -10.69 -8.67
N LEU A 40 -11.15 -10.58 -9.50
CA LEU A 40 -11.38 -9.43 -10.36
C LEU A 40 -11.72 -8.20 -9.51
N LEU A 41 -12.68 -8.33 -8.60
CA LEU A 41 -13.12 -7.23 -7.73
C LEU A 41 -12.01 -6.73 -6.81
N GLY A 42 -11.15 -7.63 -6.33
CA GLY A 42 -9.99 -7.31 -5.51
C GLY A 42 -9.05 -6.30 -6.19
N ARG A 43 -8.87 -6.37 -7.51
CA ARG A 43 -8.06 -5.40 -8.28
C ARG A 43 -8.61 -3.97 -8.19
N PHE A 44 -9.93 -3.82 -8.14
CA PHE A 44 -10.63 -2.53 -8.03
C PHE A 44 -10.74 -2.01 -6.60
N VAL A 45 -10.29 -2.78 -5.61
CA VAL A 45 -10.25 -2.41 -4.19
C VAL A 45 -8.81 -2.06 -3.79
N SER A 46 -8.67 -1.11 -2.87
CA SER A 46 -7.39 -0.73 -2.25
C SER A 46 -7.10 -1.61 -1.04
N ASP A 47 -5.85 -1.62 -0.56
CA ASP A 47 -5.44 -2.41 0.61
C ASP A 47 -6.25 -2.10 1.87
N ARG A 48 -6.82 -0.90 1.96
CA ARG A 48 -7.70 -0.46 3.05
C ARG A 48 -9.16 -0.89 2.87
N SER A 49 -9.42 -1.76 1.92
CA SER A 49 -10.75 -2.21 1.52
C SER A 49 -11.66 -1.06 1.05
N LYS A 50 -11.10 -0.04 0.39
CA LYS A 50 -11.87 1.06 -0.24
C LYS A 50 -11.88 0.89 -1.76
N ILE A 51 -13.00 1.16 -2.41
CA ILE A 51 -13.13 1.11 -3.88
C ILE A 51 -12.21 2.18 -4.48
N LYS A 52 -11.34 1.78 -5.43
CA LYS A 52 -10.44 2.70 -6.13
C LYS A 52 -11.24 3.63 -7.03
N ALA A 53 -10.78 4.88 -7.14
CA ALA A 53 -11.42 5.87 -8.00
C ALA A 53 -11.27 5.49 -9.48
N ARG A 54 -12.28 5.82 -10.29
CA ARG A 54 -12.31 5.57 -11.75
C ARG A 54 -11.00 5.93 -12.47
N ARG A 55 -10.43 7.10 -12.14
CA ARG A 55 -9.17 7.62 -12.74
C ARG A 55 -7.93 6.75 -12.48
N VAL A 56 -7.95 5.91 -11.45
CA VAL A 56 -6.82 5.04 -11.11
C VAL A 56 -6.77 3.86 -12.07
N ASN A 57 -7.93 3.27 -12.34
CA ASN A 57 -8.08 2.04 -13.13
C ASN A 57 -8.37 2.31 -14.61
N GLY A 58 -8.81 3.53 -14.96
CA GLY A 58 -9.12 3.88 -16.35
C GLY A 58 -10.52 3.47 -16.83
N ASN A 59 -11.39 3.03 -15.92
CA ASN A 59 -12.73 2.53 -16.25
C ASN A 59 -13.64 3.64 -16.82
N ASP A 60 -14.64 3.24 -17.60
CA ASP A 60 -15.76 4.13 -17.93
C ASP A 60 -16.71 4.33 -16.74
N VAL A 61 -17.62 5.31 -16.83
CA VAL A 61 -18.64 5.58 -15.79
C VAL A 61 -19.58 4.38 -15.61
N GLN A 62 -20.01 3.74 -16.71
CA GLN A 62 -20.90 2.57 -16.65
C GLN A 62 -20.23 1.40 -15.94
N GLN A 63 -19.03 1.03 -16.41
CA GLN A 63 -18.17 0.02 -15.80
C GLN A 63 -17.93 0.28 -14.30
N GLN A 64 -17.65 1.54 -13.93
CA GLN A 64 -17.41 1.89 -12.53
C GLN A 64 -18.65 1.67 -11.66
N ASN A 65 -19.85 1.96 -12.18
CA ASN A 65 -21.11 1.74 -11.47
C ASN A 65 -21.42 0.25 -11.30
N GLU A 66 -21.16 -0.55 -12.34
CA GLU A 66 -21.30 -2.01 -12.31
C GLU A 66 -20.36 -2.63 -11.28
N ILE A 67 -19.07 -2.30 -11.35
CA ILE A 67 -18.08 -2.74 -10.35
C ILE A 67 -18.48 -2.30 -8.94
N ALA A 68 -18.96 -1.07 -8.77
CA ALA A 68 -19.36 -0.59 -7.45
C ALA A 68 -20.58 -1.35 -6.89
N ARG A 69 -21.54 -1.75 -7.75
CA ARG A 69 -22.65 -2.61 -7.35
C ARG A 69 -22.17 -4.01 -7.02
N ALA A 70 -21.36 -4.64 -7.87
CA ALA A 70 -20.78 -5.96 -7.63
C ALA A 70 -19.98 -6.01 -6.31
N ILE A 71 -19.15 -5.00 -6.03
CA ILE A 71 -18.39 -4.92 -4.77
C ILE A 71 -19.32 -4.77 -3.56
N LYS A 72 -20.39 -3.98 -3.66
CA LYS A 72 -21.36 -3.84 -2.55
C LYS A 72 -22.04 -5.17 -2.24
N ASN A 73 -22.53 -5.84 -3.28
CA ASN A 73 -23.15 -7.17 -3.16
C ASN A 73 -22.15 -8.20 -2.59
N ALA A 74 -20.90 -8.21 -3.08
CA ALA A 74 -19.85 -9.09 -2.59
C ALA A 74 -19.54 -8.88 -1.10
N ARG A 75 -19.68 -7.64 -0.60
CA ARG A 75 -19.49 -7.33 0.83
C ARG A 75 -20.67 -7.75 1.68
N GLU A 76 -21.89 -7.62 1.16
CA GLU A 76 -23.10 -8.15 1.81
C GLU A 76 -23.03 -9.67 1.93
N MET A 77 -22.48 -10.35 0.92
CA MET A 77 -22.21 -11.80 0.90
C MET A 77 -20.93 -12.20 1.67
N ALA A 78 -20.30 -11.29 2.40
CA ALA A 78 -19.07 -11.50 3.15
C ALA A 78 -17.86 -12.04 2.35
N LEU A 79 -17.88 -11.95 1.01
CA LEU A 79 -16.75 -12.31 0.14
C LEU A 79 -15.62 -11.28 0.21
N LEU A 80 -15.96 -10.01 0.46
CA LEU A 80 -15.00 -8.91 0.57
C LEU A 80 -15.17 -8.13 1.88
N PRO A 81 -14.07 -7.70 2.53
CA PRO A 81 -14.16 -6.91 3.76
C PRO A 81 -14.60 -5.46 3.51
N TYR A 82 -15.31 -4.87 4.48
CA TYR A 82 -15.64 -3.43 4.49
C TYR A 82 -14.47 -2.55 4.95
N THR A 83 -13.63 -3.07 5.86
CA THR A 83 -12.49 -2.33 6.42
C THR A 83 -11.32 -3.29 6.66
N LYS A 84 -10.10 -2.80 6.47
CA LYS A 84 -8.87 -3.46 6.92
C LYS A 84 -8.13 -2.48 7.81
N ARG A 85 -7.81 -2.86 9.05
CA ARG A 85 -6.96 -2.05 9.92
C ARG A 85 -5.55 -2.08 9.34
N VAL A 86 -5.02 -0.93 8.95
CA VAL A 86 -3.60 -0.81 8.61
C VAL A 86 -2.89 -0.56 9.92
N SER A 87 -2.19 -1.58 10.44
CA SER A 87 -1.20 -1.37 11.49
C SER A 87 -0.07 -0.56 10.85
N SER A 88 -0.15 0.77 10.88
CA SER A 88 1.04 1.57 10.64
C SER A 88 1.97 1.26 11.80
N GLN A 89 2.87 0.30 11.62
CA GLN A 89 4.06 0.25 12.46
C GLN A 89 4.66 1.64 12.31
N ARG A 90 4.60 2.44 13.38
CA ARG A 90 5.47 3.62 13.47
C ARG A 90 6.86 3.03 13.42
N THR A 91 7.47 3.06 12.24
CA THR A 91 8.93 3.04 12.19
C THR A 91 9.32 4.17 13.12
N SER A 92 9.97 3.85 14.24
CA SER A 92 10.57 4.84 15.12
C SER A 92 11.23 5.86 14.21
N ARG A 93 10.67 7.08 14.18
CA ARG A 93 11.27 8.18 13.44
C ARG A 93 12.60 8.39 14.14
N GLY A 94 13.65 7.81 13.58
CA GLY A 94 15.02 8.06 13.97
C GLY A 94 15.20 9.57 14.09
N ASP A 95 15.77 9.94 15.22
CA ASP A 95 16.10 11.27 15.66
C ASP A 95 16.63 12.10 14.50
N ARG A 96 15.79 13.00 13.97
CA ARG A 96 16.23 14.03 13.02
C ARG A 96 16.81 15.19 13.81
N GLU A 97 17.85 14.92 14.60
CA GLU A 97 18.72 15.95 15.15
C GLU A 97 19.79 16.25 14.10
N GLY A 98 19.56 17.35 13.38
CA GLY A 98 20.41 17.80 12.29
C GLY A 98 20.17 19.28 12.01
N ARG A 99 20.13 20.09 13.07
CA ARG A 99 20.40 21.53 13.00
C ARG A 99 21.85 21.71 13.44
N GLU A 100 22.75 21.62 12.48
CA GLU A 100 24.17 21.87 12.69
C GLU A 100 24.40 23.32 13.13
N GLY A 101 25.18 23.47 14.19
CA GLY A 101 25.75 24.76 14.58
C GLY A 101 26.05 24.87 16.07
N ARG A 102 27.10 24.17 16.53
CA ARG A 102 28.21 24.70 17.36
C ARG A 102 28.69 23.71 18.44
N GLY A 103 29.96 23.31 18.31
CA GLY A 103 30.80 22.86 19.42
C GLY A 103 31.04 21.35 19.45
N GLY A 104 32.28 20.95 19.22
CA GLY A 104 32.70 19.56 19.12
C GLY A 104 33.06 18.90 20.45
N SER A 105 32.98 17.58 20.45
CA SER A 105 34.05 16.64 20.81
C SER A 105 33.54 15.24 20.44
N ALA A 106 34.30 14.50 19.64
CA ALA A 106 33.93 13.18 19.15
C ALA A 106 33.98 12.16 20.31
N PRO A 107 33.07 11.17 20.38
CA PRO A 107 33.26 10.04 21.29
C PRO A 107 34.23 9.02 20.69
N GLU A 108 35.25 8.66 21.47
CA GLU A 108 36.13 7.52 21.22
C GLU A 108 35.34 6.21 21.20
N ALA A 109 35.78 5.30 20.33
CA ALA A 109 35.23 3.99 20.13
C ALA A 109 35.39 3.09 21.37
N VAL A 110 34.32 2.41 21.75
CA VAL A 110 34.40 1.09 22.40
C VAL A 110 33.42 0.14 21.73
N VAL A 111 34.00 -0.92 21.18
CA VAL A 111 33.36 -2.09 20.58
C VAL A 111 33.19 -3.16 21.66
N ASP A 112 32.06 -3.87 21.69
CA ASP A 112 31.98 -5.24 22.23
C ASP A 112 30.73 -5.94 21.63
N GLN A 113 30.92 -6.85 20.67
CA GLN A 113 30.85 -8.33 20.77
C GLN A 113 29.45 -8.87 21.12
N VAL A 114 28.69 -9.40 20.16
CA VAL A 114 28.63 -10.79 19.62
C VAL A 114 28.43 -11.91 20.66
N VAL A 115 27.56 -12.86 20.28
CA VAL A 115 27.01 -14.08 20.94
C VAL A 115 25.70 -13.86 21.73
N ASP A 116 24.61 -14.61 21.52
CA ASP A 116 24.56 -16.07 21.51
C ASP A 116 23.46 -16.64 20.58
N LEU A 117 23.83 -17.68 19.85
CA LEU A 117 22.99 -18.55 19.02
C LEU A 117 22.71 -19.82 19.84
N GLY A 118 21.56 -19.88 20.50
CA GLY A 118 21.05 -21.11 21.12
C GLY A 118 20.18 -21.88 20.14
N ALA A 119 20.73 -22.95 19.55
CA ALA A 119 20.03 -23.91 18.70
C ALA A 119 19.46 -25.07 19.54
N ASP A 120 18.22 -25.47 19.31
CA ASP A 120 17.74 -26.83 19.55
C ASP A 120 16.73 -27.25 18.45
N VAL A 121 17.23 -27.97 17.45
CA VAL A 121 16.42 -28.91 16.65
C VAL A 121 17.29 -30.15 16.48
N GLY A 122 16.99 -31.15 17.29
CA GLY A 122 17.59 -32.48 17.19
C GLY A 122 17.14 -33.16 15.88
N THR A 123 18.11 -33.63 15.11
CA THR A 123 17.89 -34.64 14.08
C THR A 123 18.68 -35.88 14.51
N ASP A 124 17.94 -36.96 14.75
CA ASP A 124 18.45 -38.27 15.13
C ASP A 124 18.72 -39.04 13.83
N GLU A 125 20.00 -39.19 13.48
CA GLU A 125 20.43 -40.05 12.38
C GLU A 125 20.65 -41.47 12.91
N VAL A 126 19.79 -42.40 12.48
CA VAL A 126 19.92 -43.84 12.72
C VAL A 126 20.82 -44.43 11.64
N GLU A 127 22.01 -44.90 12.02
CA GLU A 127 22.91 -45.69 11.17
C GLU A 127 22.27 -47.04 10.82
N GLY A 128 22.05 -47.26 9.52
CA GLY A 128 21.76 -48.57 8.94
C GLY A 128 22.90 -48.99 8.01
N GLY A 129 23.93 -49.63 8.57
CA GLY A 129 24.99 -50.27 7.82
C GLY A 129 24.57 -51.68 7.39
N GLY A 130 24.43 -51.89 6.08
CA GLY A 130 24.43 -53.21 5.45
C GLY A 130 25.61 -53.28 4.49
N ASP A 131 26.37 -54.38 4.56
CA ASP A 131 26.93 -55.16 3.44
C ASP A 131 28.02 -56.12 3.98
N GLU A 132 27.67 -57.40 4.08
CA GLU A 132 28.52 -58.56 3.76
C GLU A 132 27.66 -59.59 3.00
#